data_AF-A0A4Q3UZ91-F1
#
_entry.id   AF-A0A4Q3UZ91-F1
#
_cell.length_a   1.000
_cell.length_b   1.000
_cell.length_c   1.000
_cell.angle_alpha   90.00
_cell.angle_beta   90.00
_cell.angle_gamma   90.00
#
_symmetry.space_group_name_H-M   'P 1'
#
loop_
_entity.id
_entity.type
_entity.pdbx_description
1 polymer ?
#
loop_
_entity_poly.entity_id
_entity_poly.type
_entity_poly.pdbx_seq_one_letter_code
_entity_poly.pdbx_strand_id
1 'polypeptide(L)'
;MIMLQRNIRLAWELARRDLAIKHKRSVLGALWLVANPLALLGIYWLIFARILGVKWTEIDGRESVGYALPFFVGLSVYLYIADLVNSSTSLFASKRVYVVKSPFPLWVLWLANLMRASVHWAVSLLLVAALALAQHRLVAAGALWALISVMATVLFAVGMSLLLSSVAPFIGDISEVARLGLR
;
A
#
# COMPACT_ATOMS: atom_id res chain seq x y z
N MET A 1 13.04 -19.51 -18.58
CA MET A 1 12.41 -19.65 -17.24
C MET A 1 13.33 -19.26 -16.09
N ILE A 2 14.56 -19.80 -15.99
CA ILE A 2 15.45 -19.66 -14.82
C ILE A 2 15.90 -18.21 -14.54
N MET A 3 16.21 -17.42 -15.57
CA MET A 3 16.61 -16.01 -15.38
C MET A 3 15.50 -15.13 -14.80
N LEU A 4 14.24 -15.38 -15.18
CA LEU A 4 13.10 -14.61 -14.68
C LEU A 4 12.87 -14.87 -13.18
N GLN A 5 12.89 -16.15 -12.79
CA GLN A 5 12.76 -16.55 -11.38
C GLN A 5 13.88 -15.99 -10.52
N ARG A 6 15.13 -15.98 -11.02
CA ARG A 6 16.27 -15.36 -10.33
C ARG A 6 16.04 -13.87 -10.08
N ASN A 7 15.58 -13.14 -11.10
CA ASN A 7 15.35 -11.71 -11.00
C ASN A 7 14.16 -11.37 -10.06
N ILE A 8 13.09 -12.17 -10.07
CA ILE A 8 11.98 -12.03 -9.12
C ILE A 8 12.45 -12.28 -7.69
N ARG A 9 13.30 -13.29 -7.47
CA ARG A 9 13.87 -13.57 -6.15
C ARG A 9 14.78 -12.43 -5.67
N LEU A 10 15.59 -11.85 -6.56
CA LEU A 10 16.38 -10.66 -6.26
C LEU A 10 15.51 -9.45 -5.92
N ALA A 11 14.41 -9.23 -6.65
CA ALA A 11 13.44 -8.18 -6.34
C ALA A 11 12.85 -8.36 -4.93
N TRP A 12 12.49 -9.60 -4.57
CA TRP A 12 11.98 -9.91 -3.24
C TRP A 12 13.04 -9.68 -2.14
N GLU A 13 14.28 -10.07 -2.36
CA GLU A 13 15.36 -9.82 -1.39
C GLU A 13 15.62 -8.32 -1.18
N LEU A 14 15.58 -7.54 -2.27
CA LEU A 14 15.66 -6.08 -2.19
C LEU A 14 14.46 -5.49 -1.44
N ALA A 15 13.23 -5.93 -1.75
CA ALA A 15 12.02 -5.51 -1.04
C ALA A 15 12.09 -5.82 0.45
N ARG A 16 12.50 -7.05 0.81
CA ARG A 16 12.68 -7.49 2.19
C ARG A 16 13.74 -6.66 2.92
N ARG A 17 14.86 -6.35 2.25
CA ARG A 17 15.90 -5.46 2.80
C ARG A 17 15.35 -4.06 3.04
N ASP A 18 14.64 -3.48 2.08
CA ASP A 18 14.04 -2.14 2.22
C ASP A 18 13.02 -2.10 3.37
N LEU A 19 12.17 -3.13 3.50
CA LEU A 19 11.26 -3.28 4.64
C LEU A 19 12.02 -3.40 5.97
N ALA A 20 13.08 -4.22 6.00
CA ALA A 20 13.89 -4.40 7.20
C ALA A 20 14.62 -3.11 7.58
N ILE A 21 15.14 -2.34 6.63
CA ILE A 21 15.80 -1.05 6.88
C ILE A 21 14.82 -0.04 7.46
N LYS A 22 13.61 0.05 6.91
CA LYS A 22 12.56 0.96 7.36
C LYS A 22 12.13 0.69 8.81
N HIS A 23 12.18 -0.57 9.25
CA HIS A 23 11.77 -0.99 10.60
C HIS A 23 12.96 -1.30 11.54
N LYS A 24 14.21 -1.29 11.04
CA LYS A 24 15.42 -1.71 11.78
C LYS A 24 15.77 -0.80 12.95
N ARG A 25 15.40 0.49 12.88
CA ARG A 25 15.67 1.48 13.94
C ARG A 25 14.56 1.57 14.99
N SER A 26 13.54 0.72 14.90
CA SER A 26 12.38 0.78 15.78
C SER A 26 12.34 -0.41 16.74
N VAL A 27 12.14 -0.13 18.03
CA VAL A 27 12.10 -1.11 19.13
C VAL A 27 11.06 -2.21 18.90
N LEU A 28 9.97 -1.89 18.18
CA LEU A 28 8.86 -2.80 17.88
C LEU A 28 9.02 -3.56 16.55
N GLY A 29 10.06 -3.28 15.74
CA GLY A 29 10.39 -4.03 14.53
C GLY A 29 9.21 -4.24 13.56
N ALA A 30 8.94 -5.49 13.20
CA ALA A 30 7.85 -5.89 12.29
C ALA A 30 6.44 -5.63 12.85
N LEU A 31 6.29 -5.41 14.16
CA LEU A 31 4.99 -5.14 14.78
C LEU A 31 4.39 -3.81 14.27
N TRP A 32 5.24 -2.88 13.83
CA TRP A 32 4.83 -1.62 13.20
C TRP A 32 4.07 -1.80 11.88
N LEU A 33 4.26 -2.93 11.18
CA LEU A 33 3.48 -3.25 9.98
C LEU A 33 1.99 -3.33 10.29
N VAL A 34 1.64 -3.79 11.50
CA VAL A 34 0.26 -3.96 11.97
C VAL A 34 -0.17 -2.79 12.85
N ALA A 35 0.72 -2.29 13.72
CA ALA A 35 0.41 -1.21 14.64
C ALA A 35 0.07 0.10 13.90
N ASN A 36 0.75 0.40 12.80
CA ASN A 36 0.48 1.61 12.01
C ASN A 36 -0.97 1.63 11.43
N PRO A 37 -1.40 0.63 10.64
CA PRO A 37 -2.77 0.59 10.15
C PRO A 37 -3.82 0.49 11.26
N LEU A 38 -3.54 -0.20 12.38
CA LEU A 38 -4.45 -0.23 13.53
C LEU A 38 -4.57 1.12 14.24
N ALA A 39 -3.47 1.86 14.41
CA ALA A 39 -3.50 3.19 15.01
C ALA A 39 -4.29 4.16 14.13
N LEU A 40 -4.07 4.14 12.81
CA LEU A 40 -4.86 4.90 11.85
C LEU A 40 -6.35 4.56 11.96
N LEU A 41 -6.69 3.26 11.94
CA LEU A 41 -8.07 2.81 12.11
C LEU A 41 -8.69 3.34 13.41
N GLY A 42 -7.98 3.22 14.54
CA GLY A 42 -8.46 3.65 15.85
C GLY A 42 -8.67 5.16 15.94
N ILE A 43 -7.71 5.96 15.44
CA ILE A 43 -7.81 7.42 15.41
C ILE A 43 -9.00 7.86 14.54
N TYR A 44 -9.11 7.33 13.33
CA TYR A 44 -10.20 7.71 12.43
C TYR A 44 -11.56 7.22 12.91
N TRP A 45 -11.64 6.01 13.47
CA TRP A 45 -12.87 5.54 14.11
C TRP A 45 -13.29 6.46 15.26
N LEU A 46 -12.35 6.85 16.13
CA LEU A 46 -12.64 7.77 17.24
C LEU A 46 -13.19 9.11 16.72
N ILE A 47 -12.52 9.72 15.74
CA ILE A 47 -12.92 11.02 15.20
C ILE A 47 -14.29 10.93 14.51
N PHE A 48 -14.45 10.01 13.57
CA PHE A 48 -15.67 9.97 12.75
C PHE A 48 -16.86 9.35 13.46
N ALA A 49 -16.65 8.29 14.25
CA ALA A 49 -17.74 7.63 14.95
C ALA A 49 -18.12 8.33 16.27
N ARG A 50 -17.16 8.85 17.03
CA ARG A 50 -17.43 9.44 18.36
C ARG A 50 -17.51 10.96 18.36
N ILE A 51 -16.62 11.66 17.63
CA ILE A 51 -16.60 13.15 17.65
C ILE A 51 -17.61 13.71 16.66
N LEU A 52 -17.55 13.26 15.39
CA LEU A 52 -18.44 13.75 14.34
C LEU A 52 -19.82 13.07 14.34
N GLY A 53 -19.96 11.96 15.07
CA GLY A 53 -21.22 11.22 15.16
C GLY A 53 -21.74 10.72 13.81
N VAL A 54 -20.86 10.53 12.82
CA VAL A 54 -21.24 10.11 11.47
C VAL A 54 -21.74 8.67 11.55
N LYS A 55 -23.04 8.50 11.45
CA LYS A 55 -23.69 7.20 11.31
C LYS A 55 -23.82 6.92 9.83
N TRP A 56 -23.11 5.89 9.37
CA TRP A 56 -23.33 5.35 8.03
C TRP A 56 -24.62 4.53 8.09
N THR A 57 -25.73 5.14 7.68
CA THR A 57 -27.02 4.45 7.59
C THR A 57 -26.94 3.49 6.41
N GLU A 58 -26.99 2.20 6.69
CA GLU A 58 -27.10 1.18 5.65
C GLU A 58 -28.47 1.31 4.97
N ILE A 59 -28.52 1.12 3.64
CA ILE A 59 -29.74 1.28 2.83
C ILE A 59 -30.88 0.34 3.30
N ASP A 60 -30.55 -0.72 4.05
CA ASP A 60 -31.48 -1.75 4.51
C ASP A 60 -31.86 -1.70 6.00
N GLY A 61 -31.56 -0.61 6.73
CA GLY A 61 -32.07 -0.40 8.10
C GLY A 61 -31.58 -1.40 9.16
N ARG A 62 -30.64 -2.29 8.82
CA ARG A 62 -29.92 -3.13 9.78
C ARG A 62 -28.77 -2.33 10.38
N GLU A 63 -28.51 -2.62 11.66
CA GLU A 63 -27.71 -1.88 12.61
C GLU A 63 -26.57 -1.02 12.05
N SER A 64 -26.42 0.18 12.62
CA SER A 64 -25.37 1.14 12.27
C SER A 64 -24.01 0.47 12.25
N VAL A 65 -23.54 0.16 11.05
CA VAL A 65 -22.17 -0.24 10.79
C VAL A 65 -21.30 0.86 11.36
N GLY A 66 -20.38 0.50 12.25
CA GLY A 66 -19.33 1.42 12.65
C GLY A 66 -18.65 1.91 11.37
N TYR A 67 -18.73 3.21 11.12
CA TYR A 67 -18.13 3.96 10.00
C TYR A 67 -16.71 3.50 9.62
N ALA A 68 -15.99 2.90 10.57
CA ALA A 68 -14.70 2.27 10.44
C ALA A 68 -14.50 1.38 9.20
N LEU A 69 -15.40 0.44 8.87
CA LEU A 69 -15.07 -0.59 7.85
C LEU A 69 -14.98 0.00 6.42
N PRO A 70 -16.02 0.67 5.86
CA PRO A 70 -15.93 1.25 4.52
C PRO A 70 -14.85 2.33 4.42
N PHE A 71 -14.70 3.13 5.48
CA PHE A 71 -13.67 4.16 5.55
C PHE A 71 -12.27 3.56 5.51
N PHE A 72 -12.01 2.51 6.31
CA PHE A 72 -10.70 1.88 6.37
C PHE A 72 -10.33 1.18 5.07
N VAL A 73 -11.30 0.61 4.35
CA VAL A 73 -11.08 0.07 3.00
C VAL A 73 -10.56 1.18 2.07
N GLY A 74 -11.29 2.29 1.98
CA GLY A 74 -10.88 3.43 1.13
C GLY A 74 -9.53 4.01 1.54
N LEU A 75 -9.31 4.19 2.85
CA LEU A 75 -8.07 4.70 3.40
C LEU A 75 -6.89 3.77 3.08
N SER A 76 -7.07 2.44 3.19
CA SER A 76 -6.00 1.48 2.90
C SER A 76 -5.53 1.57 1.44
N VAL A 77 -6.47 1.74 0.50
CA VAL A 77 -6.19 1.91 -0.93
C VAL A 77 -5.48 3.25 -1.19
N TYR A 78 -5.99 4.33 -0.60
CA TYR A 78 -5.37 5.65 -0.71
C TYR A 78 -3.93 5.64 -0.20
N LEU A 79 -3.68 5.10 1.01
CA LEU A 79 -2.35 5.03 1.60
C LEU A 79 -1.39 4.17 0.77
N TYR A 80 -1.89 3.08 0.17
CA TYR A 80 -1.10 2.25 -0.72
C TYR A 80 -0.66 3.01 -1.98
N ILE A 81 -1.60 3.70 -2.63
CA ILE A 81 -1.31 4.51 -3.83
C ILE A 81 -0.36 5.66 -3.46
N ALA A 82 -0.59 6.34 -2.35
CA ALA A 82 0.25 7.44 -1.90
C ALA A 82 1.69 6.99 -1.58
N ASP A 83 1.87 5.85 -0.90
CA ASP A 83 3.22 5.28 -0.67
C ASP A 83 3.89 4.91 -2.00
N LEU A 84 3.14 4.31 -2.92
CA LEU A 84 3.68 3.89 -4.21
C LEU A 84 4.08 5.07 -5.10
N VAL A 85 3.29 6.14 -5.13
CA VAL A 85 3.61 7.37 -5.88
C VAL A 85 4.88 8.00 -5.34
N ASN A 86 4.95 8.27 -4.03
CA ASN A 86 6.11 8.91 -3.40
C ASN A 86 7.39 8.07 -3.53
N SER A 87 7.28 6.75 -3.41
CA SER A 87 8.44 5.87 -3.56
C SER A 87 8.88 5.66 -5.01
N SER A 88 7.95 5.72 -5.97
CA SER A 88 8.27 5.57 -7.39
C SER A 88 8.98 6.79 -7.97
N THR A 89 8.61 8.00 -7.56
CA THR A 89 9.28 9.24 -8.01
C THR A 89 10.72 9.34 -7.51
N SER A 90 11.01 8.81 -6.32
CA SER A 90 12.35 8.86 -5.72
C SER A 90 13.18 7.60 -5.97
N LEU A 91 12.65 6.60 -6.68
CA LEU A 91 13.24 5.26 -6.79
C LEU A 91 14.63 5.26 -7.44
N PHE A 92 14.77 5.87 -8.62
CA PHE A 92 16.03 5.87 -9.36
C PHE A 92 17.04 6.86 -8.80
N ALA A 93 16.58 7.98 -8.23
CA ALA A 93 17.44 8.93 -7.54
C ALA A 93 18.07 8.32 -6.29
N SER A 94 17.27 7.63 -5.46
CA SER A 94 17.74 7.00 -4.21
C SER A 94 18.61 5.75 -4.44
N LYS A 95 18.37 5.00 -5.53
CA LYS A 95 19.12 3.78 -5.87
C LYS A 95 20.11 3.98 -7.03
N ARG A 96 20.66 5.19 -7.21
CA ARG A 96 21.58 5.55 -8.31
C ARG A 96 22.78 4.61 -8.47
N VAL A 97 23.33 4.09 -7.36
CA VAL A 97 24.44 3.13 -7.36
C VAL A 97 24.04 1.82 -8.07
N TYR A 98 22.81 1.35 -7.86
CA TYR A 98 22.28 0.16 -8.53
C TYR A 98 21.96 0.44 -10.00
N VAL A 99 21.54 1.66 -10.35
CA VAL A 99 21.27 2.02 -11.76
C VAL A 99 22.56 2.00 -12.58
N VAL A 100 23.67 2.46 -12.01
CA VAL A 100 24.94 2.64 -12.75
C VAL A 100 25.85 1.40 -12.72
N LYS A 101 25.81 0.59 -11.65
CA LYS A 101 26.79 -0.50 -11.43
C LYS A 101 26.16 -1.90 -11.36
N SER A 102 24.87 -2.06 -11.65
CA SER A 102 24.20 -3.35 -11.45
C SER A 102 24.33 -4.29 -12.65
N PRO A 103 24.58 -5.59 -12.41
CA PRO A 103 24.49 -6.63 -13.44
C PRO A 103 23.05 -7.08 -13.76
N PHE A 104 22.03 -6.48 -13.14
CA PHE A 104 20.62 -6.86 -13.32
C PHE A 104 19.77 -5.73 -13.94
N PRO A 105 18.70 -6.08 -14.69
CA PRO A 105 17.88 -5.09 -15.40
C PRO A 105 17.07 -4.18 -14.45
N LEU A 106 16.79 -2.96 -14.91
CA LEU A 106 16.13 -1.88 -14.15
C LEU A 106 14.75 -2.24 -13.58
N TRP A 107 14.01 -3.13 -14.26
CA TRP A 107 12.67 -3.56 -13.83
C TRP A 107 12.68 -4.28 -12.48
N VAL A 108 13.83 -4.83 -12.04
CA VAL A 108 13.97 -5.48 -10.73
C VAL A 108 13.82 -4.47 -9.59
N LEU A 109 14.31 -3.24 -9.76
CA LEU A 109 14.18 -2.17 -8.76
C LEU A 109 12.73 -1.71 -8.64
N TRP A 110 12.06 -1.57 -9.78
CA TRP A 110 10.64 -1.25 -9.84
C TRP A 110 9.79 -2.33 -9.16
N LEU A 111 10.04 -3.60 -9.50
CA LEU A 111 9.33 -4.74 -8.91
C LEU A 111 9.58 -4.85 -7.40
N ALA A 112 10.81 -4.60 -6.93
CA ALA A 112 11.13 -4.57 -5.51
C ALA A 112 10.34 -3.50 -4.76
N ASN A 113 10.19 -2.29 -5.35
CA ASN A 113 9.39 -1.23 -4.74
C ASN A 113 7.91 -1.58 -4.67
N LEU A 114 7.36 -2.16 -5.75
CA LEU A 114 5.98 -2.63 -5.77
C LEU A 114 5.76 -3.70 -4.70
N MET A 115 6.60 -4.74 -4.64
CA MET A 115 6.53 -5.80 -3.63
C MET A 115 6.59 -5.24 -2.21
N ARG A 116 7.49 -4.27 -1.95
CA ARG A 116 7.60 -3.59 -0.64
C ARG A 116 6.28 -2.93 -0.25
N ALA A 117 5.69 -2.14 -1.14
CA ALA A 117 4.43 -1.45 -0.86
C ALA A 117 3.26 -2.44 -0.73
N SER A 118 3.22 -3.48 -1.57
CA SER A 118 2.16 -4.50 -1.52
C SER A 118 2.19 -5.30 -0.23
N VAL A 119 3.34 -5.54 0.40
CA VAL A 119 3.40 -6.19 1.73
C VAL A 119 2.69 -5.35 2.78
N HIS A 120 2.90 -4.04 2.82
CA HIS A 120 2.19 -3.16 3.75
C HIS A 120 0.68 -3.16 3.49
N TRP A 121 0.27 -3.06 2.22
CA TRP A 121 -1.14 -3.06 1.87
C TRP A 121 -1.80 -4.42 2.14
N ALA A 122 -1.10 -5.53 1.92
CA ALA A 122 -1.59 -6.86 2.25
C ALA A 122 -1.90 -7.01 3.74
N VAL A 123 -1.07 -6.44 4.63
CA VAL A 123 -1.38 -6.41 6.07
C VAL A 123 -2.66 -5.61 6.35
N SER A 124 -2.82 -4.45 5.73
CA SER A 124 -4.06 -3.66 5.86
C SER A 124 -5.28 -4.40 5.31
N LEU A 125 -5.15 -5.11 4.19
CA LEU A 125 -6.22 -5.94 3.61
C LEU A 125 -6.60 -7.11 4.51
N LEU A 126 -5.62 -7.76 5.17
CA LEU A 126 -5.89 -8.81 6.15
C LEU A 126 -6.68 -8.27 7.35
N LEU A 127 -6.35 -7.05 7.82
CA LEU A 127 -7.11 -6.38 8.88
C LEU A 127 -8.55 -6.06 8.43
N VAL A 128 -8.73 -5.55 7.21
CA VAL A 128 -10.06 -5.34 6.60
C VAL A 128 -10.84 -6.65 6.55
N ALA A 129 -10.23 -7.72 6.05
CA ALA A 129 -10.87 -9.03 5.94
C ALA A 129 -11.28 -9.59 7.31
N ALA A 130 -10.40 -9.48 8.31
CA ALA A 130 -10.70 -9.89 9.68
C ALA A 130 -11.89 -9.12 10.28
N LEU A 131 -11.97 -7.79 10.05
CA LEU A 131 -13.10 -6.97 10.49
C LEU A 131 -14.41 -7.34 9.76
N ALA A 132 -14.33 -7.61 8.45
CA ALA A 132 -15.49 -8.03 7.67
C ALA A 132 -16.02 -9.41 8.09
N LEU A 133 -15.13 -10.34 8.47
CA LEU A 133 -15.50 -11.64 9.05
C LEU A 133 -16.12 -11.50 10.43
N ALA A 134 -15.53 -10.68 11.31
CA ALA A 134 -16.05 -10.44 12.66
C ALA A 134 -17.46 -9.82 12.65
N GLN A 135 -17.82 -9.11 11.59
CA GLN A 135 -19.16 -8.53 11.40
C GLN A 135 -20.11 -9.43 10.60
N HIS A 136 -19.72 -10.66 10.25
CA HIS A 136 -20.49 -11.60 9.43
C HIS A 136 -20.94 -11.05 8.06
N ARG A 137 -20.15 -10.13 7.47
CA ARG A 137 -20.50 -9.40 6.23
C ARG A 137 -19.83 -9.93 4.97
N LEU A 138 -19.00 -10.96 5.10
CA LEU A 138 -18.35 -11.62 3.97
C LEU A 138 -19.35 -12.55 3.27
N VAL A 139 -20.21 -11.95 2.45
CA VAL A 139 -21.07 -12.68 1.51
C VAL A 139 -20.23 -13.09 0.30
N ALA A 140 -20.45 -14.28 -0.24
CA ALA A 140 -19.70 -14.81 -1.40
C ALA A 140 -19.69 -13.84 -2.60
N ALA A 141 -20.81 -13.16 -2.85
CA ALA A 141 -20.90 -12.12 -3.89
C ALA A 141 -20.02 -10.91 -3.58
N GLY A 142 -19.98 -10.45 -2.31
CA GLY A 142 -19.12 -9.34 -1.88
C GLY A 142 -17.63 -9.68 -1.95
N ALA A 143 -17.26 -10.94 -1.69
CA ALA A 143 -15.87 -11.40 -1.80
C ALA A 143 -15.35 -11.30 -3.25
N LEU A 144 -16.19 -11.61 -4.24
CA LEU A 144 -15.82 -11.50 -5.66
C LEU A 144 -15.57 -10.04 -6.07
N TRP A 145 -16.47 -9.13 -5.67
CA TRP A 145 -16.30 -7.70 -5.92
C TRP A 145 -15.07 -7.12 -5.21
N ALA A 146 -14.79 -7.57 -3.99
CA ALA A 146 -13.58 -7.18 -3.27
C ALA A 146 -12.31 -7.64 -4.01
N LEU A 147 -12.28 -8.87 -4.55
CA LEU A 147 -11.16 -9.38 -5.34
C LEU A 147 -10.96 -8.58 -6.63
N ILE A 148 -12.04 -8.25 -7.34
CA ILE A 148 -12.00 -7.42 -8.55
C ILE A 148 -11.45 -6.03 -8.21
N SER A 149 -11.90 -5.42 -7.12
CA SER A 149 -11.42 -4.11 -6.66
C SER A 149 -9.93 -4.13 -6.32
N VAL A 150 -9.47 -5.19 -5.63
CA VAL A 150 -8.04 -5.38 -5.31
C VAL A 150 -7.22 -5.49 -6.60
N MET A 151 -7.69 -6.28 -7.57
CA MET A 151 -6.98 -6.48 -8.82
C MET A 151 -6.92 -5.21 -9.67
N ALA A 152 -8.02 -4.45 -9.75
CA ALA A 152 -8.05 -3.14 -10.41
C ALA A 152 -7.08 -2.15 -9.74
N THR A 153 -7.03 -2.13 -8.40
CA THR A 153 -6.11 -1.30 -7.63
C THR A 153 -4.66 -1.65 -7.92
N VAL A 154 -4.32 -2.94 -7.95
CA VAL A 154 -2.97 -3.42 -8.29
C VAL A 154 -2.59 -3.02 -9.71
N LEU A 155 -3.49 -3.20 -10.67
CA LEU A 155 -3.24 -2.85 -12.08
C LEU A 155 -3.00 -1.34 -12.23
N PHE A 156 -3.84 -0.52 -11.60
CA PHE A 156 -3.69 0.93 -11.59
C PHE A 156 -2.37 1.35 -10.92
N ALA A 157 -2.05 0.76 -9.77
CA ALA A 157 -0.83 1.00 -9.02
C ALA A 157 0.43 0.64 -9.83
N VAL A 158 0.41 -0.48 -10.55
CA VAL A 158 1.48 -0.90 -11.46
C VAL A 158 1.69 0.13 -12.57
N GLY A 159 0.63 0.51 -13.27
CA GLY A 159 0.70 1.50 -14.35
C GLY A 159 1.23 2.85 -13.86
N MET A 160 0.69 3.34 -12.74
CA MET A 160 1.11 4.59 -12.14
C MET A 160 2.59 4.54 -11.72
N SER A 161 3.01 3.46 -11.05
CA SER A 161 4.41 3.30 -10.62
C SER A 161 5.39 3.27 -11.79
N LEU A 162 5.04 2.60 -12.90
CA LEU A 162 5.87 2.55 -14.11
C LEU A 162 6.03 3.94 -14.75
N LEU A 163 4.92 4.68 -14.89
CA LEU A 163 4.94 6.02 -15.45
C LEU A 163 5.79 6.96 -14.60
N LEU A 164 5.54 7.02 -13.29
CA LEU A 164 6.27 7.94 -12.42
C LEU A 164 7.74 7.58 -12.29
N SER A 165 8.09 6.29 -12.18
CA SER A 165 9.51 5.90 -12.12
C SER A 165 10.24 6.22 -13.42
N SER A 166 9.59 6.09 -14.57
CA SER A 166 10.23 6.38 -15.87
C SER A 166 10.40 7.89 -16.10
N VAL A 167 9.45 8.72 -15.68
CA VAL A 167 9.48 10.19 -15.93
C VAL A 167 10.28 10.95 -14.88
N ALA A 168 10.25 10.53 -13.61
CA ALA A 168 10.89 11.26 -12.51
C ALA A 168 12.41 11.53 -12.67
N PRO A 169 13.23 10.67 -13.29
CA PRO A 169 14.64 10.97 -13.54
C PRO A 169 14.89 12.16 -14.47
N PHE A 170 13.93 12.48 -15.35
CA PHE A 170 14.07 13.58 -16.31
C PHE A 170 13.64 14.93 -15.73
N ILE A 171 12.80 14.92 -14.68
CA ILE A 171 12.25 16.12 -14.06
C ILE A 171 12.48 16.01 -12.56
N GLY A 172 13.57 16.62 -12.07
CA GLY A 172 13.99 16.53 -10.67
C GLY A 172 12.90 16.96 -9.67
N ASP A 173 12.06 17.91 -10.05
CA ASP A 173 11.02 18.49 -9.19
C ASP A 173 9.77 17.62 -9.02
N ILE A 174 9.59 16.56 -9.82
CA ILE A 174 8.44 15.64 -9.70
C ILE A 174 8.37 15.01 -8.31
N SER A 175 9.53 14.72 -7.72
CA SER A 175 9.58 14.11 -6.38
C SER A 175 9.05 15.04 -5.29
N GLU A 176 9.25 16.35 -5.43
CA GLU A 176 8.79 17.34 -4.47
C GLU A 176 7.31 17.70 -4.71
N VAL A 177 6.90 17.83 -5.97
CA VAL A 177 5.49 18.06 -6.32
C VAL A 177 4.60 16.89 -5.86
N ALA A 178 5.02 15.64 -6.08
CA ALA A 178 4.26 14.47 -5.63
C ALA A 178 4.15 14.40 -4.10
N ARG A 179 5.20 14.80 -3.38
CA ARG A 179 5.21 14.87 -1.91
C ARG A 179 4.27 15.95 -1.38
N LEU A 180 4.20 17.10 -2.05
CA LEU A 180 3.32 18.21 -1.66
C LEU A 180 1.85 17.93 -2.00
N GLY A 181 1.56 17.29 -3.12
CA GLY A 181 0.18 16.98 -3.54
C GLY A 181 -0.48 15.83 -2.77
N LEU A 182 0.31 14.97 -2.09
CA LEU A 182 -0.18 13.82 -1.32
C LEU A 182 -0.06 14.01 0.20
N ARG A 183 0.19 15.25 0.66
CA ARG A 183 0.28 15.62 2.07
C ARG A 183 -1.08 15.90 2.69
#